data_AF-A0A352RRX4-F1
#
_entry.id   AF-A0A352RRX4-F1
#
_cell.length_a   1.000
_cell.length_b   1.000
_cell.length_c   1.000
_cell.angle_alpha   90.00
_cell.angle_beta   90.00
_cell.angle_gamma   90.00
#
_symmetry.space_group_name_H-M   'P 1'
#
loop_
_entity.id
_entity.type
_entity.pdbx_description
1 polymer ?
#
loop_
_entity_poly.entity_id
_entity_poly.type
_entity_poly.pdbx_seq_one_letter_code
_entity_poly.pdbx_strand_id
1 'polypeptide(L)'
;TLTGLTALLQSNTLRQALAPYVLGGAHGRLLDADHDRLGTADVQAFEMEELMHSKAAVMAVLHYLFARFDERFDGAPTLLILDEAWLFLDDPVFAARIRQWLKTLRKKNVSVIFATQSLADIKDSSIAPAIIESCASRIFLPNPQATEPQIRTIYEGFGLNSRQIEI
;
A
#
# COMPACT_ATOMS: atom_id res chain seq x y z
N THR A 1 6.07 21.26 12.90
CA THR A 1 5.79 20.14 13.82
C THR A 1 4.31 20.05 14.12
N LEU A 2 3.79 18.83 14.26
CA LEU A 2 2.41 18.56 14.71
C LEU A 2 2.20 19.01 16.15
N THR A 3 3.22 18.90 17.00
CA THR A 3 3.22 19.42 18.37
C THR A 3 2.93 20.93 18.38
N GLY A 4 3.65 21.70 17.54
CA GLY A 4 3.44 23.15 17.43
C GLY A 4 2.04 23.50 16.95
N LEU A 5 1.54 22.80 15.92
CA LEU A 5 0.18 22.99 15.42
C LEU A 5 -0.86 22.71 16.52
N THR A 6 -0.71 21.61 17.26
CA THR A 6 -1.65 21.17 18.29
C THR A 6 -1.74 22.18 19.45
N ALA A 7 -0.64 22.85 19.79
CA ALA A 7 -0.62 23.90 20.82
C ALA A 7 -1.45 25.14 20.42
N LEU A 8 -1.55 25.44 19.13
CA LEU A 8 -2.28 26.59 18.60
C LEU A 8 -3.77 26.29 18.32
N LEU A 9 -4.14 25.01 18.21
CA LEU A 9 -5.51 24.59 17.95
C LEU A 9 -6.46 24.94 19.11
N GLN A 10 -7.55 25.64 18.78
CA GLN A 10 -8.61 25.98 19.73
C GLN A 10 -9.61 24.82 19.92
N SER A 11 -9.74 23.93 18.94
CA SER A 11 -10.66 22.79 19.01
C SER A 11 -10.09 21.64 19.84
N ASN A 12 -10.75 21.32 20.95
CA ASN A 12 -10.41 20.16 21.77
C ASN A 12 -10.48 18.84 20.99
N THR A 13 -11.49 18.68 20.14
CA THR A 13 -11.67 17.47 19.33
C THR A 13 -10.47 17.25 18.40
N LEU A 14 -9.99 18.31 17.74
CA LEU A 14 -8.81 18.20 16.87
C LEU A 14 -7.53 17.95 17.67
N ARG A 15 -7.37 18.58 18.84
CA ARG A 15 -6.23 18.31 19.73
C ARG A 15 -6.18 16.86 20.18
N GLN A 16 -7.33 16.29 20.55
CA GLN A 16 -7.43 14.87 20.93
C GLN A 16 -7.13 13.94 19.75
N ALA A 17 -7.62 14.26 18.55
CA ALA A 17 -7.35 13.48 17.35
C ALA A 17 -5.85 13.45 16.97
N LEU A 18 -5.13 14.56 17.19
CA LEU A 18 -3.69 14.66 16.90
C LEU A 18 -2.79 14.16 18.02
N ALA A 19 -3.31 14.00 19.25
CA ALA A 19 -2.52 13.65 20.44
C ALA A 19 -1.64 12.38 20.28
N PRO A 20 -2.03 11.32 19.55
CA PRO A 20 -1.13 10.19 19.34
C PRO A 20 0.11 10.52 18.50
N TYR A 21 0.02 11.51 17.61
CA TYR A 21 1.02 11.79 16.57
C TYR A 21 1.97 12.94 16.93
N VAL A 22 1.80 13.61 18.07
CA VAL A 22 2.74 14.62 18.57
C VAL A 22 3.91 13.96 19.32
N LEU A 23 5.03 14.66 19.53
CA LEU A 23 6.27 14.09 20.11
C LEU A 23 6.10 13.33 21.45
N GLY A 24 5.07 13.64 22.25
CA GLY A 24 4.75 12.95 23.50
C GLY A 24 3.72 11.81 23.38
N GLY A 25 3.17 11.59 22.19
CA GLY A 25 2.20 10.54 21.90
C GLY A 25 2.86 9.22 21.46
N ALA A 26 2.07 8.14 21.43
CA ALA A 26 2.53 6.79 21.07
C ALA A 26 3.15 6.69 19.66
N HIS A 27 2.83 7.64 18.78
CA HIS A 27 3.25 7.68 17.37
C HIS A 27 4.00 8.97 17.01
N GLY A 28 4.48 9.71 18.02
CA GLY A 28 5.11 11.02 17.83
C GLY A 28 6.32 11.04 16.91
N ARG A 29 7.03 9.92 16.79
CA ARG A 29 8.22 9.80 15.94
C ARG A 29 7.90 9.62 14.45
N LEU A 30 6.65 9.34 14.10
CA LEU A 30 6.28 8.99 12.73
C LEU A 30 6.03 10.23 11.86
N LEU A 31 5.27 11.20 12.37
CA LEU A 31 4.76 12.33 11.60
C LEU A 31 5.12 13.69 12.21
N ASP A 32 5.78 13.72 13.37
CA ASP A 32 6.20 14.97 14.02
C ASP A 32 7.70 15.21 13.89
N ALA A 33 8.06 16.08 12.94
CA ALA A 33 9.42 16.51 12.70
C ALA A 33 9.47 17.98 12.26
N ASP A 34 10.63 18.61 12.40
CA ASP A 34 10.89 19.97 11.90
C ASP A 34 11.01 19.99 10.37
N HIS A 35 11.54 18.91 9.80
CA HIS A 35 11.75 18.75 8.36
C HIS A 35 11.30 17.36 7.91
N ASP A 36 10.71 17.29 6.72
CA ASP A 36 10.53 16.03 6.01
C ASP A 36 11.90 15.44 5.64
N ARG A 37 12.04 14.13 5.79
CA ARG A 37 13.25 13.37 5.52
C ARG A 37 13.06 12.33 4.41
N LEU A 38 11.95 12.40 3.65
CA LEU A 38 11.82 11.65 2.42
C LEU A 38 13.02 11.95 1.51
N GLY A 39 13.70 10.89 1.09
CA GLY A 39 14.92 10.99 0.29
C GLY A 39 14.64 11.46 -1.13
N THR A 40 15.70 11.78 -1.86
CA THR A 40 15.64 12.13 -3.29
C THR A 40 16.22 11.04 -4.19
N ALA A 41 16.63 9.91 -3.61
CA ALA A 41 17.20 8.79 -4.36
C ALA A 41 16.18 8.19 -5.34
N ASP A 42 16.70 7.59 -6.41
CA ASP A 42 15.89 6.91 -7.44
C ASP A 42 15.15 5.70 -6.86
N VAL A 43 15.78 5.00 -5.92
CA VAL A 43 15.19 3.88 -5.17
C VAL A 43 14.97 4.31 -3.73
N GLN A 44 13.73 4.17 -3.26
CA GLN A 44 13.34 4.43 -1.89
C GLN A 44 12.52 3.26 -1.37
N ALA A 45 12.85 2.78 -0.18
CA ALA A 45 12.14 1.72 0.51
C ALA A 45 11.54 2.28 1.81
N PHE A 46 10.28 1.93 2.04
CA PHE A 46 9.55 2.28 3.25
C PHE A 46 9.30 0.98 4.02
N GLU A 47 10.03 0.79 5.11
CA GLU A 47 9.81 -0.33 6.04
C GLU A 47 8.49 -0.08 6.79
N MET A 48 7.58 -1.05 6.72
CA MET A 48 6.22 -0.90 7.26
C MET A 48 5.84 -1.96 8.28
N GLU A 49 6.61 -3.04 8.45
CA GLU A 49 6.30 -4.19 9.30
C GLU A 49 6.03 -3.76 10.75
N GLU A 50 6.93 -2.97 11.35
CA GLU A 50 6.72 -2.48 12.72
C GLU A 50 5.49 -1.56 12.82
N LEU A 51 5.23 -0.79 11.76
CA LEU A 51 4.11 0.12 11.69
C LEU A 51 2.77 -0.65 11.62
N MET A 52 2.74 -1.79 10.93
CA MET A 52 1.53 -2.60 10.69
C MET A 52 0.80 -2.99 11.97
N HIS A 53 1.50 -3.08 13.10
CA HIS A 53 0.90 -3.42 14.40
C HIS A 53 -0.04 -2.32 14.96
N SER A 54 0.06 -1.08 14.49
CA SER A 54 -0.84 0.00 14.88
C SER A 54 -1.67 0.50 13.69
N LYS A 55 -2.90 0.01 13.56
CA LYS A 55 -3.82 0.43 12.48
C LYS A 55 -3.94 1.95 12.36
N ALA A 56 -4.04 2.67 13.48
CA ALA A 56 -4.12 4.13 13.46
C ALA A 56 -2.86 4.78 12.86
N ALA A 57 -1.68 4.29 13.25
CA ALA A 57 -0.41 4.78 12.73
C ALA A 57 -0.24 4.48 11.24
N VAL A 58 -0.55 3.25 10.82
CA VAL A 58 -0.55 2.82 9.41
C VAL A 58 -1.42 3.76 8.57
N MET A 59 -2.64 4.02 9.01
CA MET A 59 -3.57 4.90 8.30
C MET A 59 -2.93 6.28 8.07
N ALA A 60 -2.43 6.91 9.14
CA ALA A 60 -1.90 8.26 9.05
C ALA A 60 -0.63 8.36 8.18
N VAL A 61 0.30 7.41 8.32
CA VAL A 61 1.58 7.41 7.58
C VAL A 61 1.35 7.14 6.10
N LEU A 62 0.55 6.15 5.73
CA LEU A 62 0.28 5.88 4.32
C LEU A 62 -0.49 7.00 3.65
N HIS A 63 -1.45 7.63 4.34
CA HIS A 63 -2.11 8.83 3.83
C HIS A 63 -1.09 9.93 3.50
N TYR A 64 -0.09 10.13 4.36
CA TYR A 64 1.00 11.07 4.12
C TYR A 64 1.88 10.66 2.93
N LEU A 65 2.38 9.42 2.93
CA LEU A 65 3.22 8.89 1.86
C LEU A 65 2.53 8.97 0.51
N PHE A 66 1.24 8.66 0.45
CA PHE A 66 0.46 8.71 -0.78
C PHE A 66 0.33 10.13 -1.34
N ALA A 67 0.12 11.12 -0.47
CA ALA A 67 0.14 12.52 -0.90
C ALA A 67 1.50 12.91 -1.48
N ARG A 68 2.59 12.48 -0.84
CA ARG A 68 3.96 12.75 -1.29
C ARG A 68 4.32 12.04 -2.60
N PHE A 69 3.86 10.81 -2.78
CA PHE A 69 4.03 10.09 -4.04
C PHE A 69 3.29 10.79 -5.17
N ASP A 70 2.05 11.20 -4.92
CA ASP A 70 1.25 11.91 -5.92
C ASP A 70 1.87 13.24 -6.37
N GLU A 71 2.54 13.95 -5.44
CA GLU A 71 3.34 15.17 -5.72
C GLU A 71 4.62 14.86 -6.51
N ARG A 72 5.27 13.71 -6.24
CA ARG A 72 6.54 13.31 -6.88
C ARG A 72 6.36 12.73 -8.28
N PHE A 73 5.20 12.20 -8.62
CA PHE A 73 4.92 11.62 -9.94
C PHE A 73 4.82 12.71 -11.02
N ASP A 74 5.97 13.18 -11.47
CA ASP A 74 6.19 14.26 -12.44
C ASP A 74 6.18 13.83 -13.92
N GLY A 75 5.95 12.53 -14.18
CA GLY A 75 5.95 11.93 -15.51
C GLY A 75 7.20 11.10 -15.84
N ALA A 76 8.23 11.12 -14.99
CA ALA A 76 9.33 10.18 -15.10
C ALA A 76 8.83 8.72 -14.92
N PRO A 77 9.34 7.76 -15.71
CA PRO A 77 8.97 6.35 -15.55
C PRO A 77 9.25 5.88 -14.13
N THR A 78 8.21 5.49 -13.41
CA THR A 78 8.32 5.14 -11.99
C THR A 78 7.65 3.81 -11.71
N LEU A 79 8.31 2.97 -10.90
CA LEU A 79 7.73 1.75 -10.36
C LEU A 79 7.30 2.01 -8.92
N LEU A 80 5.99 1.87 -8.66
CA LEU A 80 5.46 1.83 -7.31
C LEU A 80 5.29 0.37 -6.92
N ILE A 81 6.20 -0.14 -6.08
CA ILE A 81 6.19 -1.53 -5.62
C ILE A 81 5.46 -1.59 -4.28
N LEU A 82 4.43 -2.42 -4.21
CA LEU A 82 3.62 -2.70 -3.05
C LEU A 82 3.91 -4.15 -2.63
N ASP A 83 4.85 -4.32 -1.72
CA ASP A 83 5.28 -5.62 -1.19
C ASP A 83 4.42 -6.02 0.02
N GLU A 84 3.91 -7.25 0.01
CA GLU A 84 2.96 -7.80 0.99
C GLU A 84 1.84 -6.82 1.40
N ALA A 85 1.32 -6.13 0.39
CA ALA A 85 0.31 -5.09 0.55
C ALA A 85 -1.09 -5.61 0.90
N TRP A 86 -1.25 -6.91 1.18
CA TRP A 86 -2.53 -7.53 1.51
C TRP A 86 -3.22 -6.84 2.69
N LEU A 87 -2.47 -6.41 3.71
CA LEU A 87 -3.05 -5.70 4.85
C LEU A 87 -3.71 -4.38 4.43
N PHE A 88 -3.20 -3.73 3.37
CA PHE A 88 -3.80 -2.51 2.82
C PHE A 88 -5.06 -2.80 2.00
N LEU A 89 -5.19 -4.02 1.48
CA LEU A 89 -6.35 -4.44 0.69
C LEU A 89 -7.59 -4.72 1.58
N ASP A 90 -7.37 -5.07 2.84
CA ASP A 90 -8.44 -5.29 3.83
C ASP A 90 -9.03 -3.98 4.38
N ASP A 91 -8.27 -2.88 4.33
CA ASP A 91 -8.80 -1.59 4.76
C ASP A 91 -9.58 -0.89 3.62
N PRO A 92 -10.88 -0.58 3.79
CA PRO A 92 -11.70 -0.02 2.72
C PRO A 92 -11.19 1.31 2.15
N VAL A 93 -10.55 2.14 2.98
CA VAL A 93 -10.03 3.45 2.54
C VAL A 93 -8.82 3.25 1.63
N PHE A 94 -7.92 2.33 2.01
CA PHE A 94 -6.74 2.03 1.21
C PHE A 94 -7.05 1.23 -0.04
N ALA A 95 -7.89 0.20 0.06
CA ALA A 95 -8.41 -0.52 -1.09
C ALA A 95 -8.99 0.45 -2.14
N ALA A 96 -9.83 1.39 -1.72
CA ALA A 96 -10.39 2.41 -2.61
C ALA A 96 -9.30 3.28 -3.27
N ARG A 97 -8.27 3.69 -2.51
CA ARG A 97 -7.16 4.47 -3.04
C ARG A 97 -6.31 3.68 -4.04
N ILE A 98 -5.92 2.45 -3.72
CA ILE A 98 -5.15 1.58 -4.61
C ILE A 98 -5.93 1.34 -5.90
N ARG A 99 -7.23 1.05 -5.80
CA ARG A 99 -8.12 0.92 -6.96
C ARG A 99 -8.15 2.18 -7.83
N GLN A 100 -8.18 3.36 -7.22
CA GLN A 100 -8.10 4.62 -7.96
C GLN A 100 -6.75 4.74 -8.68
N TRP A 101 -5.66 4.47 -7.99
CA TRP A 101 -4.30 4.54 -8.52
C TRP A 101 -4.08 3.61 -9.71
N LEU A 102 -4.57 2.37 -9.64
CA LEU A 102 -4.51 1.43 -10.77
C LEU A 102 -5.13 1.99 -12.06
N LYS A 103 -6.09 2.92 -11.94
CA LYS A 103 -6.74 3.57 -13.09
C LYS A 103 -6.08 4.88 -13.51
N THR A 104 -5.47 5.62 -12.58
CA THR A 104 -5.00 6.99 -12.83
C THR A 104 -3.50 7.09 -13.05
N LEU A 105 -2.70 6.24 -12.38
CA LEU A 105 -1.25 6.36 -12.33
C LEU A 105 -0.57 6.09 -13.68
N ARG A 106 -1.20 5.31 -14.57
CA ARG A 106 -0.74 5.15 -15.96
C ARG A 106 -0.58 6.50 -16.68
N LYS A 107 -1.44 7.49 -16.41
CA LYS A 107 -1.35 8.83 -17.02
C LYS A 107 -0.14 9.62 -16.53
N LYS A 108 0.39 9.27 -15.35
CA LYS A 108 1.59 9.85 -14.75
C LYS A 108 2.87 9.05 -15.07
N ASN A 109 2.80 8.08 -16.00
CA ASN A 109 3.92 7.18 -16.34
C ASN A 109 4.41 6.31 -15.16
N VAL A 110 3.48 5.95 -14.27
CA VAL A 110 3.75 5.12 -13.10
C VAL A 110 3.14 3.73 -13.30
N SER A 111 3.93 2.69 -13.07
CA SER A 111 3.49 1.30 -13.03
C SER A 111 3.40 0.82 -11.59
N VAL A 112 2.25 0.27 -11.21
CA VAL A 112 2.05 -0.35 -9.89
C VAL A 112 2.40 -1.83 -9.97
N ILE A 113 3.24 -2.31 -9.07
CA ILE A 113 3.65 -3.71 -8.96
C ILE A 113 3.18 -4.21 -7.60
N PHE A 114 2.42 -5.31 -7.59
CA PHE A 114 2.11 -6.04 -6.37
C PHE A 114 3.03 -7.24 -6.26
N ALA A 115 3.67 -7.39 -5.10
CA ALA A 115 4.41 -8.59 -4.74
C ALA A 115 3.73 -9.22 -3.51
N THR A 116 3.40 -10.51 -3.60
CA THR A 116 2.78 -11.25 -2.50
C THR A 116 3.13 -12.73 -2.59
N GLN A 117 3.19 -13.39 -1.44
CA GLN A 117 3.32 -14.84 -1.32
C GLN A 117 1.98 -15.58 -1.54
N SER A 118 0.84 -14.92 -1.35
CA SER A 118 -0.48 -15.55 -1.37
C SER A 118 -1.41 -14.90 -2.39
N LEU A 119 -1.76 -15.64 -3.45
CA LEU A 119 -2.79 -15.22 -4.39
C LEU A 119 -4.20 -15.21 -3.75
N ALA A 120 -4.39 -15.95 -2.65
CA ALA A 120 -5.66 -15.97 -1.93
C ALA A 120 -5.99 -14.57 -1.38
N ASP A 121 -4.98 -13.89 -0.84
CA ASP A 121 -5.13 -12.57 -0.22
C ASP A 121 -5.60 -11.53 -1.25
N ILE A 122 -5.10 -11.63 -2.49
CA ILE A 122 -5.59 -10.80 -3.59
C ILE A 122 -7.02 -11.19 -3.97
N LYS A 123 -7.29 -12.50 -4.11
CA LYS A 123 -8.61 -13.02 -4.53
C LYS A 123 -9.72 -12.58 -3.60
N ASP A 124 -9.47 -12.63 -2.29
CA ASP A 124 -10.47 -12.33 -1.27
C ASP A 124 -10.62 -10.82 -1.03
N SER A 125 -9.72 -10.00 -1.60
CA SER A 125 -9.79 -8.55 -1.48
C SER A 125 -10.98 -7.93 -2.23
N SER A 126 -11.51 -6.83 -1.68
CA SER A 126 -12.60 -6.06 -2.28
C SER A 126 -12.25 -5.44 -3.65
N ILE A 127 -10.96 -5.41 -4.01
CA ILE A 127 -10.46 -4.85 -5.27
C ILE A 127 -9.84 -5.88 -6.20
N ALA A 128 -10.01 -7.18 -5.91
CA ALA A 128 -9.52 -8.27 -6.75
C ALA A 128 -9.86 -8.08 -8.25
N PRO A 129 -11.09 -7.71 -8.65
CA PRO A 129 -11.41 -7.49 -10.06
C PRO A 129 -10.58 -6.37 -10.68
N ALA A 130 -10.31 -5.30 -9.94
CA ALA A 130 -9.53 -4.18 -10.43
C ALA A 130 -8.04 -4.55 -10.58
N ILE A 131 -7.49 -5.34 -9.65
CA ILE A 131 -6.12 -5.85 -9.74
C ILE A 131 -6.02 -6.79 -10.94
N ILE A 132 -6.91 -7.78 -11.07
CA ILE A 132 -6.89 -8.74 -12.17
C ILE A 132 -6.99 -8.04 -13.53
N GLU A 133 -7.88 -7.05 -13.67
CA GLU A 133 -8.06 -6.29 -14.91
C GLU A 133 -6.88 -5.36 -15.22
N SER A 134 -6.35 -4.65 -14.21
CA SER A 134 -5.35 -3.59 -14.42
C SER A 134 -3.91 -4.14 -14.46
N CYS A 135 -3.64 -5.24 -13.77
CA CYS A 135 -2.32 -5.90 -13.76
C CYS A 135 -2.25 -6.95 -14.87
N ALA A 136 -2.03 -6.48 -16.09
CA ALA A 136 -1.90 -7.34 -17.27
C ALA A 136 -0.65 -8.21 -17.26
N SER A 137 0.46 -7.69 -16.73
CA SER A 137 1.71 -8.44 -16.54
C SER A 137 1.65 -9.20 -15.21
N ARG A 138 1.85 -10.52 -15.27
CA ARG A 138 1.86 -11.39 -14.09
C ARG A 138 3.08 -12.30 -14.15
N ILE A 139 3.80 -12.39 -13.05
CA ILE A 139 4.96 -13.25 -12.89
C ILE A 139 4.60 -14.25 -11.79
N PHE A 140 4.45 -15.51 -12.17
CA PHE A 140 4.21 -16.59 -11.22
C PHE A 140 5.53 -17.30 -10.98
N LEU A 141 5.89 -17.46 -9.70
CA LEU A 141 7.05 -18.22 -9.27
C LEU A 141 6.64 -19.64 -8.87
N PRO A 142 7.59 -20.60 -8.81
CA PRO A 142 7.29 -21.98 -8.45
C PRO A 142 6.54 -22.09 -7.12
N ASN A 143 5.42 -22.82 -7.12
CA ASN A 143 4.66 -23.13 -5.91
C ASN A 143 4.35 -24.64 -5.90
N PRO A 144 4.98 -25.43 -5.01
CA PRO A 144 4.78 -26.88 -4.95
C PRO A 144 3.33 -27.28 -4.61
N GLN A 145 2.55 -26.37 -4.02
CA GLN A 145 1.15 -26.59 -3.66
C GLN A 145 0.18 -26.16 -4.77
N ALA A 146 0.65 -25.65 -5.91
CA ALA A 146 -0.21 -25.14 -6.98
C ALA A 146 -1.19 -26.18 -7.55
N THR A 147 -0.84 -27.47 -7.45
CA THR A 147 -1.67 -28.58 -7.91
C THR A 147 -2.72 -29.04 -6.89
N GLU A 148 -2.63 -28.59 -5.63
CA GLU A 148 -3.62 -28.90 -4.61
C GLU A 148 -4.99 -28.28 -5.00
N PRO A 149 -6.12 -29.01 -4.87
CA PRO A 149 -7.41 -28.56 -5.41
C PRO A 149 -7.84 -27.15 -5.00
N GLN A 150 -7.58 -26.76 -3.75
CA GLN A 150 -7.92 -25.42 -3.23
C GLN A 150 -7.07 -24.32 -3.89
N ILE A 151 -5.76 -24.53 -3.98
CA ILE A 151 -4.81 -23.57 -4.56
C ILE A 151 -4.97 -23.49 -6.07
N ARG A 152 -5.14 -24.65 -6.73
CA ARG A 152 -5.37 -24.73 -8.18
C ARG A 152 -6.51 -23.82 -8.64
N THR A 153 -7.62 -23.83 -7.91
CA THR A 153 -8.80 -22.99 -8.22
C THR A 153 -8.45 -21.49 -8.19
N ILE A 154 -7.53 -21.08 -7.31
CA ILE A 154 -7.05 -19.70 -7.26
C ILE A 154 -6.24 -19.38 -8.51
N TYR A 155 -5.26 -20.23 -8.86
CA TYR A 155 -4.42 -20.04 -10.05
C TYR A 155 -5.25 -19.98 -11.35
N GLU A 156 -6.25 -20.86 -11.48
CA GLU A 156 -7.21 -20.84 -12.58
C GLU A 156 -7.99 -19.52 -12.63
N GLY A 157 -8.39 -18.98 -11.47
CA GLY A 157 -9.02 -17.66 -11.35
C GLY A 157 -8.15 -16.49 -11.81
N PHE A 158 -6.83 -16.64 -11.79
CA PHE A 158 -5.87 -15.67 -12.33
C PHE A 158 -5.52 -15.93 -13.82
N GLY A 159 -6.19 -16.90 -14.45
CA GLY A 159 -6.12 -17.17 -15.88
C GLY A 159 -5.07 -18.22 -16.29
N LEU A 160 -4.53 -18.98 -15.34
CA LEU A 160 -3.61 -20.07 -15.65
C LEU A 160 -4.38 -21.32 -16.10
N ASN A 161 -3.86 -22.00 -17.11
CA ASN A 161 -4.39 -23.29 -17.53
C ASN A 161 -3.74 -24.44 -16.74
N SER A 162 -4.34 -25.63 -16.81
CA SER A 162 -3.85 -26.84 -16.13
C SER A 162 -2.36 -27.11 -16.38
N ARG A 163 -1.89 -26.90 -17.61
CA ARG A 163 -0.50 -27.18 -17.96
C ARG A 163 0.47 -26.19 -17.33
N GLN A 164 0.09 -24.91 -17.23
CA GLN A 164 0.90 -23.88 -16.56
C GLN A 164 0.99 -24.09 -15.05
N ILE A 165 -0.04 -24.68 -14.44
CA ILE A 165 -0.09 -24.98 -13.00
C ILE A 165 0.80 -26.19 -12.64
N GLU A 166 1.02 -27.09 -13.59
CA GLU A 166 1.87 -28.29 -13.42
C GLU A 166 3.37 -28.03 -13.55
N ILE A 167 3.78 -26.89 -14.14
CA ILE A 167 5.19 -26.54 -14.40
C ILE A 167 5.78 -25.81 -13.20
#